data_AF-A0A7C2Z7C3-F1
#
_entry.id   AF-A0A7C2Z7C3-F1
#
_cell.length_a   1.000
_cell.length_b   1.000
_cell.length_c   1.000
_cell.angle_alpha   90.00
_cell.angle_beta   90.00
_cell.angle_gamma   90.00
#
_symmetry.space_group_name_H-M   'P 1'
#
loop_
_entity.id
_entity.type
_entity.pdbx_description
1 polymer ?
#
loop_
_entity_poly.entity_id
_entity_poly.type
_entity_poly.pdbx_seq_one_letter_code
_entity_poly.pdbx_strand_id
1 'polypeptide(L)'
;AKALVDMAQALQEAGCFAIVLELVPEEVAALITERLSIPTIGIGAGAQCDGQILVLHDLIGMSPGWSPRHAKRYAEVGELIRQCVATYAQEVRDGKFPTREHATHMAPEELQRLHQLLRGEGS
;
A
#
# COMPACT_ATOMS: atom_id res chain seq x y z
N ALA A 1 -5.91 23.24 22.23
CA ALA A 1 -7.21 23.42 21.57
C ALA A 1 -7.30 24.75 20.83
N LYS A 2 -7.40 25.91 21.51
CA LYS A 2 -7.55 27.22 20.84
C LYS A 2 -6.51 27.48 19.73
N ALA A 3 -5.22 27.24 20.00
CA ALA A 3 -4.16 27.43 19.01
C ALA A 3 -4.37 26.60 17.72
N LEU A 4 -4.92 25.38 17.80
CA LEU A 4 -5.21 24.56 16.61
C LEU A 4 -6.33 25.18 15.77
N VAL A 5 -7.37 25.70 16.42
CA VAL A 5 -8.47 26.40 15.73
C VAL A 5 -7.95 27.66 15.03
N ASP A 6 -7.14 28.45 15.73
CA ASP A 6 -6.54 29.67 15.17
C ASP A 6 -5.62 29.33 13.96
N MET A 7 -4.82 28.27 14.06
CA MET A 7 -3.97 27.79 12.96
C MET A 7 -4.77 27.30 11.76
N ALA A 8 -5.84 26.54 11.99
CA ALA A 8 -6.70 26.03 10.91
C ALA A 8 -7.37 27.17 10.14
N GLN A 9 -7.84 28.19 10.87
CA GLN A 9 -8.37 29.42 10.28
C GLN A 9 -7.31 30.18 9.47
N ALA A 10 -6.08 30.32 9.99
CA ALA A 10 -4.99 31.00 9.29
C ALA A 10 -4.58 30.26 8.00
N LEU A 11 -4.61 28.93 7.99
CA LEU A 11 -4.36 28.12 6.78
C LEU A 11 -5.43 28.36 5.72
N GLN A 12 -6.71 28.43 6.12
CA GLN A 12 -7.79 28.79 5.21
C GLN A 12 -7.60 30.20 4.63
N GLU A 13 -7.29 31.19 5.48
CA GLU A 13 -7.04 32.57 5.05
C GLU A 13 -5.82 32.70 4.12
N ALA A 14 -4.84 31.82 4.27
CA ALA A 14 -3.69 31.70 3.36
C ALA A 14 -4.04 31.04 2.00
N GLY A 15 -5.28 30.57 1.82
CA GLY A 15 -5.76 30.01 0.56
C GLY A 15 -5.63 28.48 0.43
N CYS A 16 -5.41 27.75 1.54
CA CYS A 16 -5.52 26.29 1.51
C CYS A 16 -6.92 25.87 1.04
N PHE A 17 -7.01 24.88 0.16
CA PHE A 17 -8.29 24.38 -0.34
C PHE A 17 -8.91 23.29 0.56
N ALA A 18 -8.12 22.68 1.45
CA ALA A 18 -8.53 21.67 2.42
C ALA A 18 -7.45 21.53 3.51
N ILE A 19 -7.78 20.92 4.65
CA ILE A 19 -6.86 20.68 5.78
C ILE A 19 -6.99 19.23 6.28
N VAL A 20 -5.87 18.58 6.55
CA VAL A 20 -5.84 17.28 7.25
C VAL A 20 -5.74 17.52 8.76
N LEU A 21 -6.61 16.89 9.53
CA LEU A 21 -6.58 16.87 11.00
C LEU A 21 -6.13 15.48 11.45
N GLU A 22 -4.89 15.39 11.94
CA GLU A 22 -4.27 14.14 12.39
C GLU A 22 -4.19 14.09 13.92
N LEU A 23 -4.76 13.03 14.50
CA LEU A 23 -4.75 12.77 15.95
C LEU A 23 -5.25 13.95 16.80
N VAL A 24 -6.17 14.75 16.25
CA VAL A 24 -6.83 15.85 16.95
C VAL A 24 -8.02 15.28 17.75
N PRO A 25 -8.24 15.68 19.02
CA PRO A 25 -9.42 15.25 19.76
C PRO A 25 -10.71 15.55 18.99
N GLU A 26 -11.66 14.60 18.99
CA GLU A 26 -12.88 14.65 18.17
C GLU A 26 -13.66 15.95 18.35
N GLU A 27 -13.80 16.43 19.59
CA GLU A 27 -14.52 17.67 19.89
C GLU A 27 -13.82 18.90 19.30
N VAL A 28 -12.49 18.89 19.26
CA VAL A 28 -11.71 19.99 18.66
C VAL A 28 -11.80 19.92 17.14
N ALA A 29 -11.74 18.73 16.55
CA ALA A 29 -11.86 18.54 15.11
C ALA A 29 -13.25 18.97 14.61
N ALA A 30 -14.32 18.56 15.28
CA ALA A 30 -15.68 19.00 15.00
C ALA A 30 -15.82 20.53 15.02
N LEU A 31 -15.28 21.18 16.04
CA LEU A 31 -15.28 22.64 16.16
C LEU A 31 -14.49 23.34 15.04
N ILE A 32 -13.43 22.70 14.51
CA ILE A 32 -12.70 23.22 13.36
C ILE A 32 -13.55 23.05 12.10
N THR A 33 -14.08 21.86 11.84
CA THR A 33 -14.95 21.58 10.68
C THR A 33 -16.13 22.55 10.60
N GLU A 34 -16.81 22.80 11.71
CA GLU A 34 -17.96 23.73 11.77
C GLU A 34 -17.59 25.19 11.44
N ARG A 35 -16.33 25.59 11.65
CA ARG A 35 -15.88 26.99 11.48
C ARG A 35 -15.29 27.26 10.10
N LEU A 36 -14.70 26.27 9.47
CA LEU A 36 -14.07 26.43 8.17
C LEU A 36 -15.11 26.31 7.05
N SER A 37 -14.86 27.01 5.95
CA SER A 37 -15.59 26.84 4.69
C SER A 37 -14.92 25.83 3.76
N ILE A 38 -13.65 25.49 4.01
CA ILE A 38 -12.88 24.50 3.25
C ILE A 38 -13.00 23.11 3.90
N PRO A 39 -12.94 22.01 3.12
CA PRO A 39 -13.03 20.65 3.64
C PRO A 39 -11.93 20.31 4.64
N THR A 40 -12.34 19.59 5.69
CA THR A 40 -11.46 18.94 6.67
C THR A 40 -11.39 17.44 6.43
N ILE A 41 -10.19 16.87 6.49
CA ILE A 41 -9.95 15.43 6.28
C ILE A 41 -9.35 14.83 7.55
N GLY A 42 -10.10 13.95 8.23
CA GLY A 42 -9.68 13.36 9.49
C GLY A 42 -8.83 12.10 9.33
N ILE A 43 -7.81 11.96 10.17
CA ILE A 43 -7.14 10.69 10.46
C ILE A 43 -6.95 10.56 11.97
N GLY A 44 -7.77 9.72 12.60
CA GLY A 44 -7.84 9.67 14.07
C GLY A 44 -8.36 10.96 14.70
N ALA A 45 -9.21 11.71 13.99
CA ALA A 45 -9.80 12.98 14.43
C ALA A 45 -11.32 12.93 14.63
N GLY A 46 -11.87 11.73 14.79
CA GLY A 46 -13.32 11.51 14.92
C GLY A 46 -14.08 11.60 13.59
N ALA A 47 -15.39 11.36 13.65
CA ALA A 47 -16.23 11.24 12.46
C ALA A 47 -16.76 12.58 11.91
N GLN A 48 -16.54 13.67 12.63
CA GLN A 48 -17.08 15.01 12.31
C GLN A 48 -16.22 15.82 11.34
N CYS A 49 -15.18 15.24 10.73
CA CYS A 49 -14.50 15.85 9.58
C CYS A 49 -15.30 15.55 8.30
N ASP A 50 -15.22 16.42 7.29
CA ASP A 50 -15.95 16.28 6.02
C ASP A 50 -15.53 15.04 5.21
N GLY A 51 -14.28 14.62 5.40
CA GLY A 51 -13.73 13.40 4.82
C GLY A 51 -12.83 12.67 5.80
N GLN A 52 -12.40 11.48 5.42
CA GLN A 52 -11.52 10.62 6.22
C GLN A 52 -10.40 10.07 5.34
N ILE A 53 -9.23 9.88 5.93
CA ILE A 53 -8.08 9.24 5.28
C ILE A 53 -7.44 8.21 6.21
N LEU A 54 -6.90 7.15 5.62
CA LEU A 54 -6.06 6.15 6.27
C LEU A 54 -4.88 5.81 5.36
N VAL A 55 -3.77 5.39 5.96
CA VAL A 55 -2.65 4.82 5.21
C VAL A 55 -3.07 3.44 4.67
N LEU A 56 -2.86 3.21 3.38
CA LEU A 56 -3.28 1.97 2.71
C LEU A 56 -2.77 0.72 3.43
N HIS A 57 -1.50 0.70 3.85
CA HIS A 57 -0.87 -0.43 4.53
C HIS A 57 -1.57 -0.79 5.84
N ASP A 58 -2.04 0.20 6.60
CA ASP A 58 -2.79 -0.03 7.85
C ASP A 58 -4.21 -0.51 7.53
N LEU A 59 -4.83 0.08 6.50
CA LEU A 59 -6.16 -0.31 6.02
C LEU A 59 -6.21 -1.78 5.58
N ILE A 60 -5.18 -2.26 4.88
CA ILE A 60 -5.13 -3.64 4.36
C ILE A 60 -4.38 -4.62 5.27
N GLY A 61 -3.94 -4.19 6.44
CA GLY A 61 -3.24 -5.05 7.39
C GLY A 61 -1.93 -5.63 6.82
N MET A 62 -1.10 -4.79 6.19
CA MET A 62 0.18 -5.21 5.62
C MET A 62 1.17 -5.70 6.70
N SER A 63 1.24 -4.98 7.81
CA SER A 63 2.14 -5.30 8.91
C SER A 63 1.45 -6.25 9.91
N PRO A 64 2.03 -7.42 10.21
CA PRO A 64 1.50 -8.32 11.24
C PRO A 64 1.64 -7.69 12.63
N GLY A 65 0.61 -7.87 13.46
CA GLY A 65 0.70 -7.57 14.89
C GLY A 65 0.77 -6.09 15.27
N TRP A 66 0.81 -5.17 14.30
CA TRP A 66 0.79 -3.73 14.56
C TRP A 66 -0.21 -3.02 13.64
N SER A 67 -0.97 -2.11 14.23
CA SER A 67 -1.84 -1.14 13.54
C SER A 67 -2.00 0.06 14.47
N PRO A 68 -1.95 1.31 13.96
CA PRO A 68 -2.24 2.46 14.78
C PRO A 68 -3.70 2.41 15.26
N ARG A 69 -3.96 2.93 16.48
CA ARG A 69 -5.28 2.82 17.14
C ARG A 69 -6.43 3.41 16.33
N HIS A 70 -6.15 4.43 15.51
CA HIS A 70 -7.15 5.10 14.69
C HIS A 70 -7.45 4.36 13.38
N ALA A 71 -6.61 3.39 12.98
CA ALA A 71 -6.82 2.65 11.76
C ALA A 71 -7.66 1.40 12.03
N LYS A 72 -8.70 1.23 11.20
CA LYS A 72 -9.43 -0.03 11.10
C LYS A 72 -8.79 -0.88 9.99
N ARG A 73 -8.41 -2.11 10.34
CA ARG A 73 -8.00 -3.12 9.35
C ARG A 73 -9.25 -3.67 8.65
N TYR A 74 -9.27 -3.59 7.33
CA TYR A 74 -10.33 -4.15 6.49
C TYR A 74 -9.93 -5.51 5.89
N ALA A 75 -8.64 -5.84 5.92
CA ALA A 75 -8.10 -7.12 5.45
C ALA A 75 -6.79 -7.44 6.18
N GLU A 76 -6.33 -8.68 5.99
CA GLU A 76 -5.05 -9.20 6.50
C GLU A 76 -4.11 -9.56 5.33
N VAL A 77 -3.88 -8.59 4.44
CA VAL A 77 -3.14 -8.81 3.19
C VAL A 77 -1.67 -9.19 3.45
N GLY A 78 -1.08 -8.69 4.54
CA GLY A 78 0.27 -9.08 4.94
C GLY A 78 0.43 -10.59 5.15
N GLU A 79 -0.55 -11.25 5.74
CA GLU A 79 -0.52 -12.71 5.94
C GLU A 79 -0.65 -13.46 4.62
N LEU A 80 -1.56 -12.99 3.74
CA LEU A 80 -1.73 -13.58 2.41
C LEU A 80 -0.44 -13.50 1.59
N ILE A 81 0.23 -12.35 1.60
CA ILE A 81 1.51 -12.17 0.91
C ILE A 81 2.57 -13.11 1.50
N ARG A 82 2.68 -13.21 2.83
CA ARG A 82 3.61 -14.13 3.48
C ARG A 82 3.38 -15.58 3.04
N GLN A 83 2.14 -16.03 3.05
CA GLN A 83 1.78 -17.39 2.64
C GLN A 83 2.11 -17.63 1.17
N CYS A 84 1.75 -16.69 0.28
CA CYS A 84 2.04 -16.77 -1.15
C CYS A 84 3.55 -16.92 -1.41
N VAL A 85 4.36 -16.05 -0.81
CA VAL A 85 5.83 -16.08 -0.97
C VAL A 85 6.43 -17.36 -0.39
N ALA A 86 5.93 -17.83 0.76
CA ALA A 86 6.40 -19.07 1.37
C ALA A 86 6.11 -20.30 0.48
N THR A 87 4.89 -20.39 -0.08
CA THR A 87 4.50 -21.44 -1.01
C THR A 87 5.36 -21.41 -2.27
N TYR A 88 5.52 -20.23 -2.90
CA TYR A 88 6.39 -20.07 -4.06
C TYR A 88 7.82 -20.52 -3.78
N ALA A 89 8.41 -20.05 -2.66
CA ALA A 89 9.78 -20.42 -2.28
C ALA A 89 9.91 -21.93 -2.04
N GLN A 90 8.88 -22.57 -1.49
CA GLN A 90 8.86 -24.01 -1.30
C GLN A 90 8.75 -24.77 -2.62
N GLU A 91 7.89 -24.34 -3.52
CA GLU A 91 7.74 -24.97 -4.84
C GLU A 91 9.01 -24.85 -5.68
N VAL A 92 9.74 -23.74 -5.58
CA VAL A 92 11.06 -23.58 -6.23
C VAL A 92 12.08 -24.54 -5.62
N ARG A 93 12.15 -24.64 -4.29
CA ARG A 93 13.09 -25.57 -3.61
C ARG A 93 12.79 -27.03 -3.91
N ASP A 94 11.52 -27.38 -4.04
CA ASP A 94 11.06 -28.74 -4.36
C ASP A 94 11.10 -29.05 -5.86
N GLY A 95 11.46 -28.08 -6.71
CA GLY A 95 11.43 -28.24 -8.17
C GLY A 95 10.04 -28.43 -8.76
N LYS A 96 8.98 -28.02 -8.04
CA LYS A 96 7.59 -28.02 -8.52
C LYS A 96 7.30 -26.82 -9.44
N PHE A 97 7.97 -25.70 -9.19
CA PHE A 97 7.93 -24.52 -10.03
C PHE A 97 9.35 -24.12 -10.48
N PRO A 98 9.57 -23.71 -11.74
CA PRO A 98 8.60 -23.65 -12.84
C PRO A 98 8.24 -25.04 -13.41
N THR A 99 7.07 -25.13 -14.04
CA THR A 99 6.68 -26.29 -14.89
C THR A 99 6.96 -26.02 -16.37
N ARG A 100 6.69 -27.01 -17.24
CA ARG A 100 6.81 -26.84 -18.71
C ARG A 100 5.96 -25.70 -19.27
N GLU A 101 4.80 -25.42 -18.68
CA GLU A 101 3.92 -24.33 -19.12
C GLU A 101 4.52 -22.94 -18.91
N HIS A 102 5.49 -22.84 -18.00
CA HIS A 102 6.20 -21.60 -17.68
C HIS A 102 7.50 -21.44 -18.49
N ALA A 103 7.84 -22.42 -19.33
CA ALA A 103 9.08 -22.43 -20.10
C ALA A 103 8.82 -22.03 -21.56
N THR A 104 9.72 -21.24 -22.13
CA THR A 104 9.80 -21.04 -23.58
C THR A 104 10.76 -22.05 -24.19
N HIS A 105 10.44 -22.58 -25.35
CA HIS A 105 11.25 -23.59 -26.04
C HIS A 105 11.83 -23.03 -27.34
N MET A 106 13.11 -23.32 -27.58
CA MET A 106 13.78 -23.03 -28.85
C MET A 106 13.30 -24.02 -29.93
N ALA A 107 13.23 -23.58 -31.19
CA ALA A 107 12.96 -24.48 -32.30
C ALA A 107 14.04 -25.58 -32.35
N PRO A 108 13.68 -26.86 -32.61
CA PRO A 108 14.64 -27.96 -32.59
C PRO A 108 15.87 -27.74 -33.48
N GLU A 109 15.67 -27.12 -34.65
CA GLU A 109 16.74 -26.82 -35.62
C GLU A 109 17.74 -25.78 -35.09
N GLU A 110 17.24 -24.73 -34.44
CA GLU A 110 18.07 -23.69 -33.84
C GLU A 110 18.90 -24.24 -32.67
N LEU A 111 18.30 -25.12 -31.87
CA LEU A 111 19.01 -25.79 -30.77
C LEU A 111 20.13 -26.70 -31.29
N GLN A 112 19.87 -27.43 -32.38
CA GLN A 112 20.88 -28.26 -33.02
C GLN A 112 22.04 -27.43 -33.58
N ARG A 113 21.74 -26.30 -34.24
CA ARG A 113 22.76 -25.36 -34.74
C ARG A 113 23.61 -24.79 -33.61
N LEU A 114 22.98 -24.42 -32.48
CA LEU A 114 23.69 -23.94 -31.30
C LEU A 114 24.67 -25.00 -30.78
N HIS A 115 24.26 -26.27 -30.70
CA HIS A 115 25.16 -27.35 -30.29
C HIS A 115 26.38 -27.50 -31.22
N GLN A 116 26.21 -27.38 -32.54
CA GLN A 116 27.31 -27.44 -33.50
C GLN A 116 28.31 -26.29 -33.30
N LEU A 117 27.81 -25.07 -33.13
CA LEU A 117 28.64 -23.88 -32.89
C LEU A 117 29.46 -24.01 -31.59
N LEU A 118 28.85 -24.50 -30.50
CA LEU A 118 29.53 -24.65 -29.22
C LEU A 118 30.61 -25.75 -29.21
N ARG A 119 30.51 -26.76 -30.07
CA ARG A 119 31.53 -27.81 -30.23
C ARG A 119 32.70 -27.38 -31.12
N GLY A 120 32.61 -26.21 -31.75
CA GLY A 120 33.59 -25.77 -32.75
C GLY A 120 33.45 -26.49 -34.10
N GLU A 121 32.35 -27.20 -34.35
CA GLU A 121 32.08 -27.95 -35.59
C GLU A 121 31.42 -27.07 -36.66
N GLY A 122 31.79 -25.80 -36.72
CA GLY A 122 31.10 -24.75 -37.48
C GLY A 122 32.01 -23.74 -38.16
N SER A 123 33.17 -24.17 -38.67
CA SER A 123 33.85 -23.51 -39.78
C SER A 123 34.03 -24.47 -40.95
#